data_AF-A0AAX3NPD6-F1
#
_entry.id   AF-A0AAX3NPD6-F1
#
_cell.length_a   1.000
_cell.length_b   1.000
_cell.length_c   1.000
_cell.angle_alpha   90.00
_cell.angle_beta   90.00
_cell.angle_gamma   90.00
#
_symmetry.space_group_name_H-M   'P 1'
#
loop_
_entity.id
_entity.type
_entity.pdbx_description
1 polymer ?
#
loop_
_entity_poly.entity_id
_entity_poly.type
_entity_poly.pdbx_seq_one_letter_code
_entity_poly.pdbx_strand_id
1 'polypeptide(L)'
;MKIVAVTAFPTGIAHTYMAADALQKAATALGLKIKVETQGAMGMENMLTARDIASADLVLIASDIEIEQKERFLGCPIHQVTLETVLLDANAVLKALPIPA
;
A
#
# COMPACT_ATOMS: atom_id res chain seq x y z
N MET A 1 13.82 4.87 3.32
CA MET A 1 12.55 5.15 2.62
C MET A 1 11.38 4.75 3.50
N LYS A 2 10.42 5.66 3.68
CA LYS A 2 9.13 5.44 4.34
C LYS A 2 8.05 5.37 3.28
N ILE A 3 7.36 4.25 3.24
CA ILE A 3 6.27 3.99 2.30
C ILE A 3 4.98 3.94 3.11
N VAL A 4 3.93 4.52 2.57
CA VAL A 4 2.57 4.22 3.01
C VAL A 4 1.86 3.49 1.88
N ALA A 5 1.07 2.48 2.20
CA ALA A 5 0.37 1.69 1.21
C ALA A 5 -1.11 1.54 1.55
N VAL A 6 -1.92 1.38 0.52
CA VAL A 6 -3.35 1.06 0.64
C VAL A 6 -3.59 -0.22 -0.14
N THR A 7 -4.18 -1.25 0.49
CA THR A 7 -4.65 -2.45 -0.19
C THR A 7 -6.16 -2.45 -0.26
N ALA A 8 -6.75 -2.75 -1.43
CA ALA A 8 -8.21 -2.85 -1.54
C ALA A 8 -8.71 -3.80 -2.63
N PHE A 9 -9.68 -4.65 -2.26
CA PHE A 9 -10.27 -5.67 -3.13
C PHE A 9 -11.81 -5.61 -3.06
N PRO A 10 -12.54 -5.74 -4.19
CA PRO A 10 -13.99 -5.56 -4.22
C PRO A 10 -14.77 -6.60 -3.43
N THR A 11 -14.28 -7.85 -3.36
CA THR A 11 -15.04 -8.97 -2.79
C THR A 11 -14.29 -9.67 -1.67
N GLY A 12 -14.77 -9.49 -0.44
CA GLY A 12 -14.19 -10.13 0.74
C GLY A 12 -13.00 -9.37 1.31
N ILE A 13 -12.23 -10.07 2.16
CA ILE A 13 -11.13 -9.47 2.95
C ILE A 13 -9.79 -10.22 2.78
N ALA A 14 -9.82 -11.43 2.22
CA ALA A 14 -8.65 -12.30 2.18
C ALA A 14 -7.51 -11.69 1.34
N HIS A 15 -7.76 -11.32 0.08
CA HIS A 15 -6.73 -10.72 -0.77
C HIS A 15 -6.22 -9.39 -0.22
N THR A 16 -7.10 -8.57 0.34
CA THR A 16 -6.74 -7.30 0.98
C THR A 16 -5.70 -7.51 2.10
N TYR A 17 -5.95 -8.47 3.00
CA TYR A 17 -5.03 -8.78 4.10
C TYR A 17 -3.78 -9.53 3.63
N MET A 18 -3.92 -10.47 2.71
CA MET A 18 -2.79 -11.22 2.17
C MET A 18 -1.78 -10.29 1.49
N ALA A 19 -2.26 -9.31 0.72
CA ALA A 19 -1.38 -8.33 0.09
C ALA A 19 -0.75 -7.39 1.12
N ALA A 20 -1.50 -6.98 2.16
CA ALA A 20 -0.96 -6.13 3.21
C ALA A 20 0.17 -6.84 3.99
N ASP A 21 -0.05 -8.10 4.36
CA ASP A 21 0.96 -8.93 5.03
C ASP A 21 2.17 -9.20 4.12
N ALA A 22 1.95 -9.49 2.84
CA ALA A 22 3.02 -9.66 1.86
C ALA A 22 3.89 -8.41 1.72
N LEU A 23 3.29 -7.23 1.63
CA LEU A 23 4.00 -5.95 1.59
C LEU A 23 4.79 -5.69 2.87
N GLN A 24 4.19 -5.95 4.04
CA GLN A 24 4.85 -5.74 5.33
C GLN A 24 6.07 -6.66 5.50
N LYS A 25 5.94 -7.94 5.11
CA LYS A 25 7.04 -8.92 5.11
C LYS A 25 8.14 -8.54 4.13
N ALA A 26 7.79 -8.22 2.89
CA ALA A 26 8.75 -7.83 1.86
C ALA A 26 9.50 -6.55 2.25
N ALA A 27 8.80 -5.53 2.76
CA ALA A 27 9.43 -4.30 3.24
C ALA A 27 10.41 -4.57 4.38
N THR A 28 10.03 -5.43 5.34
CA THR A 28 10.91 -5.82 6.46
C THR A 28 12.16 -6.53 5.94
N ALA A 29 12.03 -7.44 4.98
CA ALA A 29 13.16 -8.12 4.34
C ALA A 29 14.09 -7.17 3.57
N LEU A 30 13.55 -6.10 3.01
CA LEU A 30 14.30 -5.07 2.28
C LEU A 30 14.80 -3.92 3.17
N GLY A 31 14.56 -3.96 4.48
CA GLY A 31 14.93 -2.88 5.41
C GLY A 31 14.13 -1.58 5.20
N LEU A 32 12.99 -1.65 4.53
CA LEU A 32 12.10 -0.52 4.26
C LEU A 32 11.07 -0.38 5.39
N LYS A 33 10.66 0.87 5.67
CA LYS A 33 9.55 1.13 6.59
C LYS A 33 8.27 1.28 5.79
N ILE A 34 7.30 0.40 6.00
CA ILE A 34 5.98 0.49 5.37
C ILE A 34 4.88 0.50 6.43
N LYS A 35 3.83 1.29 6.18
CA LYS A 35 2.53 1.19 6.86
C LYS A 35 1.47 0.87 5.82
N VAL A 36 0.59 -0.08 6.10
CA VAL A 36 -0.44 -0.52 5.15
C VAL A 36 -1.82 -0.29 5.76
N GLU A 37 -2.64 0.51 5.08
CA GLU A 37 -4.08 0.62 5.30
C GLU A 37 -4.79 -0.42 4.43
N THR A 38 -5.80 -1.08 4.98
CA THR A 38 -6.57 -2.12 4.31
C THR A 38 -8.00 -1.63 4.14
N GLN A 39 -8.52 -1.63 2.93
CA GLN A 39 -9.91 -1.29 2.63
C GLN A 39 -10.59 -2.50 2.00
N GLY A 40 -11.61 -3.05 2.67
CA GLY A 40 -12.30 -4.24 2.18
C GLY A 40 -13.74 -4.29 2.64
N ALA A 41 -14.36 -5.46 2.57
CA ALA A 41 -15.77 -5.64 2.96
C ALA A 41 -16.07 -5.27 4.43
N MET A 42 -15.07 -5.23 5.30
CA MET A 42 -15.18 -4.81 6.70
C MET A 42 -14.96 -3.30 6.92
N GLY A 43 -14.76 -2.54 5.84
CA GLY A 43 -14.42 -1.12 5.87
C GLY A 43 -12.91 -0.86 5.82
N MET A 44 -12.51 0.32 6.29
CA MET A 44 -11.11 0.74 6.39
C MET A 44 -10.52 0.37 7.75
N GLU A 45 -9.39 -0.32 7.73
CA GLU A 45 -8.60 -0.68 8.91
C GLU A 45 -7.16 -0.21 8.75
N ASN A 46 -6.46 -0.02 9.87
CA ASN A 46 -5.10 0.52 9.91
C ASN A 46 -4.96 1.85 9.17
N MET A 47 -6.00 2.70 9.27
CA MET A 47 -6.10 3.94 8.53
C MET A 47 -4.86 4.81 8.69
N LEU A 48 -4.31 5.26 7.55
CA LEU A 48 -3.14 6.13 7.52
C LEU A 48 -3.51 7.50 8.05
N THR A 49 -2.73 7.97 9.03
CA THR A 49 -2.92 9.32 9.57
C THR A 49 -2.34 10.36 8.62
N ALA A 50 -2.82 11.60 8.69
CA ALA A 50 -2.23 12.71 7.94
C ALA A 50 -0.71 12.86 8.17
N ARG A 51 -0.24 12.53 9.38
CA ARG A 51 1.19 12.52 9.71
C ARG A 51 1.94 11.41 8.98
N ASP A 52 1.34 10.24 8.82
CA ASP A 52 1.94 9.13 8.09
C ASP A 52 2.10 9.49 6.62
N ILE A 53 1.06 10.07 6.01
CA ILE A 53 1.05 10.50 4.61
C ILE A 53 2.07 11.62 4.38
N ALA A 54 2.07 12.65 5.24
CA ALA A 54 3.01 13.77 5.12
C ALA A 54 4.48 13.38 5.35
N SER A 55 4.72 12.29 6.10
CA SER A 55 6.07 11.78 6.36
C SER A 55 6.49 10.69 5.36
N ALA A 56 5.62 10.32 4.42
CA ALA A 56 5.90 9.28 3.44
C ALA A 56 6.70 9.84 2.28
N ASP A 57 7.70 9.08 1.85
CA ASP A 57 8.45 9.40 0.64
C ASP A 57 7.63 9.00 -0.60
N LEU A 58 6.77 7.98 -0.47
CA LEU A 58 5.93 7.45 -1.55
C LEU A 58 4.67 6.78 -1.01
N VAL A 59 3.59 6.87 -1.79
CA VAL A 59 2.31 6.20 -1.57
C VAL A 59 2.16 5.06 -2.57
N LEU A 60 1.98 3.83 -2.08
CA LEU A 60 1.72 2.64 -2.89
C LEU A 60 0.23 2.26 -2.82
N ILE A 61 -0.50 2.37 -3.92
CA ILE A 61 -1.90 1.92 -3.99
C ILE A 61 -1.92 0.55 -4.67
N ALA A 62 -2.16 -0.51 -3.91
CA ALA A 62 -2.30 -1.87 -4.39
C ALA A 62 -3.77 -2.27 -4.38
N SER A 63 -4.49 -1.99 -5.47
CA SER A 63 -5.95 -2.09 -5.47
C SER A 63 -6.51 -2.47 -6.83
N ASP A 64 -7.57 -3.28 -6.82
CA ASP A 64 -8.35 -3.63 -8.01
C ASP A 64 -9.64 -2.80 -8.14
N ILE A 65 -9.87 -1.87 -7.20
CA ILE A 65 -10.97 -0.89 -7.18
C ILE A 65 -10.44 0.53 -6.90
N GLU A 66 -11.31 1.52 -7.05
CA GLU A 66 -11.02 2.85 -6.52
C GLU A 66 -11.02 2.82 -4.99
N ILE A 67 -9.97 3.38 -4.39
CA ILE A 67 -9.83 3.45 -2.93
C ILE A 67 -10.65 4.62 -2.36
N GLU A 68 -11.16 4.43 -1.16
CA GLU A 68 -11.83 5.48 -0.40
C GLU A 68 -10.82 6.55 0.06
N GLN A 69 -11.28 7.80 0.12
CA GLN A 69 -10.50 8.97 0.57
C GLN A 69 -9.18 9.15 -0.18
N LYS A 70 -9.18 8.88 -1.49
CA LYS A 70 -8.03 9.04 -2.37
C LYS A 70 -7.49 10.48 -2.35
N GLU A 71 -8.32 11.47 -2.07
CA GLU A 71 -7.91 12.88 -2.00
C GLU A 71 -6.82 13.15 -0.95
N ARG A 72 -6.70 12.32 0.10
CA ARG A 72 -5.68 12.48 1.16
C ARG A 72 -4.25 12.34 0.64
N PHE A 73 -4.09 11.69 -0.51
CA PHE A 73 -2.79 11.43 -1.13
C PHE A 73 -2.46 12.43 -2.26
N LEU A 74 -3.31 13.44 -2.49
CA LEU A 74 -3.04 14.47 -3.49
C LEU A 74 -1.74 15.21 -3.19
N GLY A 75 -0.87 15.30 -4.20
CA GLY A 75 0.45 15.93 -4.08
C GLY A 75 1.55 14.99 -3.59
N CYS A 76 1.24 13.77 -3.16
CA CYS A 76 2.23 12.74 -2.88
C CYS A 76 2.65 12.02 -4.18
N PRO A 77 3.90 11.49 -4.25
CA PRO A 77 4.27 10.53 -5.30
C PRO A 77 3.46 9.25 -5.12
N ILE A 78 2.53 8.98 -6.04
CA ILE A 78 1.67 7.80 -6.01
C ILE A 78 2.18 6.78 -7.03
N HIS A 79 2.36 5.53 -6.58
CA HIS A 79 2.55 4.38 -7.45
C HIS A 79 1.37 3.42 -7.29
N GLN A 80 0.68 3.10 -8.38
CA GLN A 80 -0.50 2.23 -8.35
C GLN A 80 -0.20 0.90 -9.05
N VAL A 81 -0.59 -0.20 -8.40
CA VAL A 81 -0.46 -1.57 -8.89
C VAL A 81 -1.74 -2.36 -8.58
N THR A 82 -1.89 -3.51 -9.22
CA THR A 82 -2.97 -4.47 -8.89
C THR A 82 -2.61 -5.26 -7.64
N LEU A 83 -3.63 -5.80 -6.95
CA LEU A 83 -3.39 -6.71 -5.84
C LEU A 83 -2.69 -7.99 -6.28
N GLU A 84 -3.03 -8.50 -7.47
CA GLU A 84 -2.42 -9.69 -8.04
C GLU A 84 -0.89 -9.54 -8.14
N THR A 85 -0.40 -8.40 -8.63
CA THR A 85 1.06 -8.17 -8.74
C THR A 85 1.76 -8.25 -7.38
N VAL A 86 1.12 -7.74 -6.32
CA VAL A 86 1.66 -7.81 -4.95
C VAL A 86 1.66 -9.24 -4.42
N LEU A 87 0.58 -9.99 -4.67
CA LEU A 87 0.45 -11.37 -4.22
C LEU A 87 1.43 -12.31 -4.96
N LEU A 88 1.73 -12.02 -6.23
CA LEU A 88 2.73 -12.76 -7.01
C LEU A 88 4.15 -12.48 -6.53
N ASP A 89 4.54 -11.20 -6.41
CA ASP A 89 5.87 -10.83 -5.91
C ASP A 89 5.91 -9.41 -5.31
N ALA A 90 5.59 -9.31 -4.02
CA ALA A 90 5.69 -8.07 -3.26
C ALA A 90 7.14 -7.49 -3.23
N ASN A 91 8.18 -8.32 -3.31
CA ASN A 91 9.56 -7.81 -3.31
C ASN A 91 9.87 -7.11 -4.63
N ALA A 92 9.43 -7.67 -5.76
CA ALA A 92 9.58 -7.04 -7.07
C ALA A 92 8.85 -5.70 -7.11
N VAL A 93 7.62 -5.63 -6.59
CA VAL A 93 6.85 -4.38 -6.49
C VAL A 93 7.62 -3.33 -5.70
N LEU A 94 8.08 -3.67 -4.48
CA LEU A 94 8.80 -2.72 -3.63
C LEU A 94 10.15 -2.27 -4.21
N LYS A 95 10.85 -3.13 -4.95
CA LYS A 95 12.11 -2.79 -5.63
C LYS A 95 11.90 -1.92 -6.87
N ALA A 96 10.76 -2.07 -7.54
CA ALA A 96 10.39 -1.28 -8.71
C ALA A 96 9.91 0.14 -8.36
N LEU A 97 9.66 0.42 -7.07
CA LEU A 97 9.29 1.76 -6.63
C LEU A 97 10.42 2.74 -6.92
N PRO A 98 10.09 3.92 -7.47
CA PRO A 98 11.09 4.95 -7.69
C PRO A 98 11.68 5.37 -6.33
N ILE A 99 12.99 5.20 -6.18
CA ILE A 99 13.71 5.64 -4.99
C ILE A 99 13.87 7.16 -5.12
N PRO A 100 13.37 7.97 -4.16
CA PRO A 100 13.66 9.39 -4.15
C PRO A 100 15.18 9.58 -4.03
N ALA A 101 15.74 10.39 -4.92
CA ALA A 101 17.17 10.71 -4.97
C ALA A 101 17.67 11.41 -3.70
#